data_AF-A0A6N9PP88-F1
#
_entry.id   AF-A0A6N9PP88-F1
#
_cell.length_a   1.000
_cell.length_b   1.000
_cell.length_c   1.000
_cell.angle_alpha   90.00
_cell.angle_beta   90.00
_cell.angle_gamma   90.00
#
_symmetry.space_group_name_H-M   'P 1'
#
loop_
_entity.id
_entity.type
_entity.pdbx_description
1 polymer ?
#
loop_
_entity_poly.entity_id
_entity_poly.type
_entity_poly.pdbx_seq_one_letter_code
_entity_poly.pdbx_strand_id
1 'polypeptide(L)'
;MADLCVKEGVHLLGPTGLPRRAEGLEELLQNAGMRIALRRGEFPYGRELGSGFWQWDSSEEHALERAAALANEGLLDMPGVRAVGAREVEAGVAFQIDTPLGKGEVVVWRASRES
;
A
#
# COMPACT_ATOMS: atom_id res chain seq x y z
N MET A 1 -5.31 12.06 -15.04
CA MET A 1 -6.55 12.24 -14.24
C MET A 1 -6.06 12.28 -12.80
N ALA A 2 -6.46 13.26 -11.99
CA ALA A 2 -6.00 13.31 -10.60
C ALA A 2 -6.77 12.28 -9.77
N ASP A 3 -6.07 11.51 -8.94
CA ASP A 3 -6.71 10.54 -8.06
C ASP A 3 -7.50 11.24 -6.94
N LEU A 4 -8.57 10.60 -6.47
CA LEU A 4 -9.33 11.08 -5.32
C LEU A 4 -8.72 10.55 -4.03
N CYS A 5 -8.73 11.35 -2.98
CA CYS A 5 -8.32 10.89 -1.66
C CYS A 5 -9.28 9.81 -1.17
N VAL A 6 -8.71 8.66 -0.80
CA VAL A 6 -9.43 7.51 -0.24
C VAL A 6 -8.80 7.15 1.10
N LYS A 7 -9.64 6.93 2.10
CA LYS A 7 -9.24 6.37 3.39
C LYS A 7 -10.23 5.29 3.76
N GLU A 8 -9.75 4.10 4.13
CA GLU A 8 -10.61 2.99 4.57
C GLU A 8 -11.75 2.66 3.58
N GLY A 9 -11.48 2.79 2.28
CA GLY A 9 -12.44 2.50 1.21
C GLY A 9 -13.47 3.60 0.94
N VAL A 10 -13.40 4.76 1.62
CA VAL A 10 -14.30 5.89 1.39
C VAL A 10 -13.56 7.12 0.85
N HIS A 11 -14.23 7.90 0.00
CA HIS A 11 -13.70 9.17 -0.48
C HIS A 11 -13.71 10.23 0.62
N LEU A 12 -12.59 10.93 0.79
CA LEU A 12 -12.53 12.07 1.70
C LEU A 12 -13.13 13.30 1.04
N LEU A 13 -14.03 13.99 1.75
CA LEU A 13 -14.64 15.22 1.26
C LEU A 13 -13.78 16.44 1.64
N GLY A 14 -13.68 17.38 0.71
CA GLY A 14 -13.11 18.71 0.96
C GLY A 14 -14.12 19.66 1.62
N PRO A 15 -13.72 20.92 1.87
CA PRO A 15 -14.56 21.92 2.54
C PRO A 15 -15.89 22.22 1.84
N THR A 16 -15.98 21.97 0.54
CA THR A 16 -17.18 22.20 -0.28
C THR A 16 -18.12 20.99 -0.32
N GLY A 17 -17.80 19.89 0.37
CA GLY A 17 -18.54 18.63 0.31
C GLY A 17 -18.26 17.80 -0.95
N LEU A 18 -17.35 18.24 -1.82
CA LEU A 18 -16.89 17.48 -2.98
C LEU A 18 -15.70 16.59 -2.63
N PRO A 19 -15.48 15.45 -3.34
CA PRO A 19 -14.30 14.61 -3.14
C PRO A 19 -12.99 15.41 -3.28
N ARG A 20 -12.11 15.26 -2.29
CA ARG A 20 -10.77 15.85 -2.28
C ARG A 20 -9.88 15.10 -3.27
N ARG A 21 -9.01 15.83 -3.97
CA ARG A 21 -7.98 15.26 -4.83
C ARG A 21 -6.73 14.94 -4.02
N ALA A 22 -6.14 13.78 -4.29
CA ALA A 22 -4.80 13.44 -3.83
C ALA A 22 -3.81 14.06 -4.82
N GLU A 23 -2.74 14.66 -4.32
CA GLU A 23 -1.72 15.29 -5.17
C GLU A 23 -0.31 15.03 -4.61
N GLY A 24 0.67 14.93 -5.51
CA GLY A 24 2.09 14.86 -5.16
C GLY A 24 2.43 13.64 -4.31
N LEU A 25 3.09 13.86 -3.16
CA LEU A 25 3.50 12.79 -2.26
C LEU A 25 2.31 12.00 -1.71
N GLU A 26 1.18 12.66 -1.41
CA GLU A 26 -0.02 12.00 -0.89
C GLU A 26 -0.59 11.00 -1.90
N GLU A 27 -0.65 11.39 -3.17
CA GLU A 27 -1.10 10.53 -4.27
C GLU A 27 -0.19 9.30 -4.40
N LEU A 28 1.14 9.49 -4.38
CA LEU A 28 2.09 8.39 -4.46
C LEU A 28 1.96 7.42 -3.27
N LEU A 29 1.82 7.94 -2.05
CA LEU A 29 1.66 7.10 -0.85
C LEU A 29 0.32 6.36 -0.88
N GLN A 30 -0.76 7.03 -1.25
CA GLN A 30 -2.06 6.38 -1.39
C GLN A 30 -1.99 5.23 -2.42
N ASN A 31 -1.39 5.49 -3.58
CA ASN A 31 -1.25 4.50 -4.64
C ASN A 31 -0.36 3.34 -4.20
N ALA A 32 0.74 3.61 -3.49
CA ALA A 32 1.61 2.59 -2.93
C ALA A 32 0.85 1.70 -1.93
N GLY A 33 0.12 2.31 -0.99
CA GLY A 33 -0.71 1.59 -0.03
C GLY A 33 -1.75 0.69 -0.70
N MET A 34 -2.44 1.20 -1.73
CA MET A 34 -3.38 0.39 -2.52
C MET A 34 -2.69 -0.77 -3.21
N ARG A 35 -1.55 -0.56 -3.90
CA ARG A 35 -0.81 -1.64 -4.57
C ARG A 35 -0.32 -2.71 -3.61
N ILE A 36 0.11 -2.34 -2.41
CA ILE A 36 0.54 -3.31 -1.39
C ILE A 36 -0.67 -4.09 -0.86
N ALA A 37 -1.82 -3.43 -0.63
CA ALA A 37 -3.03 -4.06 -0.10
C ALA A 37 -3.70 -5.04 -1.09
N LEU A 38 -3.61 -4.77 -2.38
CA LEU A 38 -4.18 -5.62 -3.42
C LEU A 38 -3.45 -6.96 -3.50
N ARG A 39 -4.21 -8.05 -3.66
CA ARG A 39 -3.64 -9.39 -3.82
C ARG A 39 -3.24 -9.62 -5.26
N ARG A 40 -1.95 -9.90 -5.48
CA ARG A 40 -1.43 -10.21 -6.81
C ARG A 40 -2.16 -11.42 -7.41
N GLY A 41 -2.64 -11.26 -8.65
CA GLY A 41 -3.33 -12.32 -9.41
C GLY A 41 -4.86 -12.33 -9.32
N GLU A 42 -5.49 -11.53 -8.45
CA GLU A 42 -6.96 -11.54 -8.30
C GLU A 42 -7.70 -10.79 -9.41
N PHE A 43 -7.05 -9.85 -10.12
CA PHE A 43 -7.69 -9.08 -11.19
C PHE A 43 -7.63 -9.82 -12.54
N PRO A 44 -8.77 -10.11 -13.20
CA PRO A 44 -8.79 -10.87 -14.46
C PRO A 44 -7.97 -10.23 -15.59
N TYR A 45 -7.96 -8.89 -15.66
CA TYR A 45 -7.32 -8.11 -16.72
C TYR A 45 -6.04 -7.38 -16.28
N GLY A 46 -5.58 -7.61 -15.05
CA GLY A 46 -4.39 -6.97 -14.47
C GLY A 46 -3.76 -7.88 -13.44
N ARG A 47 -3.37 -9.09 -13.84
CA ARG A 47 -2.91 -10.15 -12.92
C ARG A 47 -1.61 -9.78 -12.19
N GLU A 48 -0.84 -8.87 -12.78
CA GLU A 48 0.37 -8.28 -12.24
C GLU A 48 0.12 -7.18 -11.21
N LEU A 49 -1.12 -6.70 -11.07
CA LEU A 49 -1.47 -5.70 -10.06
C LEU A 49 -1.53 -6.34 -8.67
N GLY A 50 -1.00 -5.63 -7.68
CA GLY A 50 -1.00 -6.07 -6.31
C GLY A 50 0.31 -6.72 -5.87
N SER A 51 0.36 -7.12 -4.60
CA SER A 51 1.52 -7.68 -3.94
C SER A 51 1.26 -9.07 -3.37
N GLY A 52 2.34 -9.77 -3.00
CA GLY A 52 2.28 -11.00 -2.21
C GLY A 52 2.06 -10.78 -0.71
N PHE A 53 1.87 -9.53 -0.24
CA PHE A 53 1.80 -9.21 1.19
C PHE A 53 0.71 -9.97 1.96
N TRP A 54 -0.37 -10.37 1.30
CA TRP A 54 -1.41 -11.22 1.91
C TRP A 54 -0.89 -12.58 2.42
N GLN A 55 0.28 -13.04 1.95
CA GLN A 55 0.95 -14.26 2.40
C GLN A 55 1.84 -14.02 3.63
N TRP A 56 2.11 -12.77 4.00
CA TRP A 56 2.97 -12.44 5.12
C TRP A 56 2.52 -13.13 6.41
N ASP A 57 3.50 -13.62 7.17
CA ASP A 57 3.31 -14.31 8.43
C ASP A 57 4.24 -13.68 9.47
N SER A 58 3.67 -13.21 10.58
CA SER A 58 4.43 -12.55 11.64
C SER A 58 5.26 -13.53 12.48
N SER A 59 5.02 -14.83 12.37
CA SER A 59 5.74 -15.87 13.12
C SER A 59 7.06 -16.31 12.47
N GLU A 60 7.32 -15.89 11.23
CA GLU A 60 8.51 -16.28 10.49
C GLU A 60 9.77 -15.52 10.94
N GLU A 61 10.93 -16.13 10.74
CA GLU A 61 12.21 -15.43 10.87
C GLU A 61 12.30 -14.32 9.81
N HIS A 62 12.78 -13.14 10.21
CA HIS A 62 12.84 -11.95 9.36
C HIS A 62 11.49 -11.54 8.75
N ALA A 63 10.40 -11.72 9.50
CA ALA A 63 9.04 -11.44 9.03
C ALA A 63 8.89 -10.01 8.47
N LEU A 64 9.49 -8.99 9.08
CA LEU A 64 9.34 -7.59 8.64
C LEU A 64 10.15 -7.30 7.37
N GLU A 65 11.34 -7.86 7.23
CA GLU A 65 12.13 -7.80 6.01
C GLU A 65 11.39 -8.50 4.86
N ARG A 66 10.77 -9.65 5.15
CA ARG A 66 9.92 -10.35 4.19
C ARG A 66 8.68 -9.54 3.83
N ALA A 67 8.04 -8.87 4.79
CA ALA A 67 6.91 -7.97 4.51
C ALA A 67 7.32 -6.87 3.53
N ALA A 68 8.47 -6.22 3.76
CA ALA A 68 8.98 -5.17 2.88
C ALA A 68 9.31 -5.71 1.48
N ALA A 69 9.88 -6.92 1.38
CA ALA A 69 10.13 -7.57 0.09
C ALA A 69 8.82 -7.84 -0.68
N LEU A 70 7.82 -8.43 -0.01
CA LEU A 70 6.49 -8.68 -0.59
C LEU A 70 5.80 -7.38 -1.02
N ALA A 71 5.89 -6.32 -0.21
CA ALA A 71 5.37 -5.01 -0.57
C ALA A 71 6.02 -4.47 -1.85
N ASN A 72 7.35 -4.58 -1.97
CA ASN A 72 8.08 -4.12 -3.16
C ASN A 72 7.68 -4.85 -4.45
N GLU A 73 7.16 -6.09 -4.40
CA GLU A 73 6.59 -6.77 -5.57
C GLU A 73 5.42 -5.99 -6.18
N GLY A 74 4.56 -5.42 -5.33
CA GLY A 74 3.41 -4.62 -5.76
C GLY A 74 3.78 -3.21 -6.22
N LEU A 75 4.98 -2.74 -5.89
CA LEU A 75 5.49 -1.41 -6.25
C LEU A 75 6.36 -1.41 -7.51
N LEU A 76 6.57 -2.57 -8.15
CA LEU A 76 7.46 -2.69 -9.32
C LEU A 76 7.08 -1.78 -10.49
N ASP A 77 5.80 -1.46 -10.65
CA ASP A 77 5.30 -0.57 -11.71
C ASP A 77 5.12 0.88 -11.26
N MET A 78 5.63 1.24 -10.07
CA MET A 78 5.67 2.60 -9.54
C MET A 78 7.12 3.12 -9.55
N PRO A 79 7.56 3.84 -10.61
CA PRO A 79 8.95 4.25 -10.76
C PRO A 79 9.46 5.07 -9.58
N GLY A 80 10.56 4.61 -8.97
CA GLY A 80 11.20 5.29 -7.85
C GLY A 80 10.48 5.15 -6.50
N VAL A 81 9.41 4.38 -6.42
CA VAL A 81 8.68 4.11 -5.17
C VAL A 81 9.14 2.77 -4.60
N ARG A 82 9.57 2.75 -3.33
CA ARG A 82 10.10 1.55 -2.67
C ARG A 82 9.71 1.48 -1.20
N ALA A 83 9.37 0.29 -0.72
CA ALA A 83 9.28 0.03 0.71
C ALA A 83 10.70 -0.21 1.26
N VAL A 84 11.17 0.69 2.13
CA VAL A 84 12.52 0.66 2.71
C VAL A 84 12.55 0.12 4.14
N GLY A 85 11.38 -0.08 4.74
CA GLY A 85 11.24 -0.67 6.06
C GLY A 85 9.79 -1.03 6.36
N ALA A 86 9.61 -1.87 7.37
CA ALA A 86 8.30 -2.29 7.86
C ALA A 86 8.33 -2.35 9.38
N ARG A 87 7.21 -2.01 10.02
CA ARG A 87 6.98 -2.21 11.45
C ARG A 87 5.57 -2.75 11.67
N GLU A 88 5.43 -3.67 12.62
CA GLU A 88 4.12 -4.16 13.00
C GLU A 88 3.36 -3.09 13.80
N VAL A 89 2.06 -3.00 13.54
CA VAL A 89 1.12 -2.12 14.24
C VAL A 89 -0.15 -2.91 14.52
N GLU A 90 -0.97 -2.44 15.46
CA GLU A 90 -2.22 -3.11 15.82
C GLU A 90 -3.13 -3.40 14.61
N ALA A 91 -3.17 -2.49 13.63
CA ALA A 91 -3.98 -2.65 12.42
C ALA A 91 -3.37 -3.55 11.33
N GLY A 92 -2.09 -3.93 11.42
CA GLY A 92 -1.37 -4.64 10.35
C GLY A 92 0.11 -4.27 10.30
N VAL A 93 0.59 -3.83 9.12
CA VAL A 93 1.99 -3.42 8.94
C VAL A 93 2.06 -2.00 8.42
N ALA A 94 2.89 -1.18 9.07
CA ALA A 94 3.23 0.15 8.60
C ALA A 94 4.53 0.07 7.79
N PHE A 95 4.47 0.44 6.52
CA PHE A 95 5.59 0.45 5.59
C PHE A 95 6.15 1.87 5.46
N GLN A 96 7.46 1.99 5.64
CA GLN A 96 8.21 3.20 5.32
C GLN A 96 8.46 3.21 3.81
N ILE A 97 7.92 4.18 3.11
CA ILE A 97 7.98 4.30 1.65
C ILE A 97 8.89 5.46 1.28
N ASP A 98 9.88 5.17 0.43
CA ASP A 98 10.70 6.17 -0.23
C ASP A 98 10.15 6.42 -1.64
N THR A 99 10.02 7.69 -2.03
CA THR A 99 9.48 8.10 -3.33
C THR A 99 10.30 9.24 -3.91
N PRO A 100 10.18 9.54 -5.22
CA PRO A 100 10.83 10.69 -5.82
C PRO A 100 10.40 12.05 -5.22
N LEU A 101 9.25 12.10 -4.56
CA LEU A 101 8.69 13.33 -3.95
C LEU A 101 8.92 13.41 -2.44
N GLY A 102 9.65 12.44 -1.86
CA GLY A 102 9.95 12.38 -0.43
C GLY A 102 9.55 11.06 0.21
N LYS A 103 9.71 11.00 1.53
CA LYS A 103 9.43 9.81 2.34
C LYS A 103 8.09 9.93 3.04
N GLY A 104 7.42 8.80 3.22
CA GLY A 104 6.19 8.72 3.99
C GLY A 104 5.94 7.32 4.53
N GLU A 105 4.81 7.17 5.20
CA GLU A 105 4.41 5.89 5.78
C GLU A 105 3.01 5.52 5.28
N VAL A 106 2.79 4.24 5.01
CA VAL A 106 1.48 3.68 4.67
C VAL A 106 1.19 2.50 5.57
N VAL A 107 -0.03 2.43 6.11
CA VAL A 107 -0.48 1.29 6.90
C VAL A 107 -1.33 0.39 6.01
N VAL A 108 -0.96 -0.88 5.92
CA VAL A 108 -1.72 -1.89 5.19
C VAL A 108 -2.24 -2.91 6.18
N TRP A 109 -3.54 -3.12 6.15
CA TRP A 109 -4.19 -4.07 7.03
C TRP A 109 -3.71 -5.49 6.77
N ARG A 110 -3.71 -6.30 7.83
CA ARG A 110 -3.57 -7.75 7.69
C ARG A 110 -4.93 -8.31 7.26
N ALA A 111 -5.01 -8.91 6.07
CA ALA A 111 -6.18 -9.71 5.73
C ALA A 111 -6.21 -10.94 6.66
N SER A 112 -7.32 -11.17 7.36
CA SER A 112 -7.54 -12.40 8.10
C SER A 112 -7.47 -13.59 7.14
N ARG A 113 -6.66 -14.60 7.51
CA ARG A 113 -6.65 -15.90 6.82
C ARG A 113 -7.88 -16.70 7.26
N GLU A 114 -9.08 -16.21 6.95
CA GLU A 114 -10.28 -17.04 7.05
C GLU A 114 -10.57 -17.57 5.63
N SER A 115 -10.31 -18.87 5.47
CA SER A 115 -10.72 -19.68 4.31
C SER A 115 -12.01 -20.40 4.64
#